data_AF-O18762-F1
#
_entry.id   AF-O18762-F1
#
_cell.length_a   1.000
_cell.length_b   1.000
_cell.length_c   1.000
_cell.angle_alpha   90.00
_cell.angle_beta   90.00
_cell.angle_gamma   90.00
#
_symmetry.space_group_name_H-M   'P 1'
#
loop_
_entity.id
_entity.type
_entity.pdbx_description
1 polymer ?
#
loop_
_entity_poly.entity_id
_entity_poly.type
_entity_poly.pdbx_seq_one_letter_code
_entity_poly.pdbx_strand_id
1 'polypeptide(L)' 'LKFLILFSLDVKFLNNHSLVKDAQEKANAALLDYTLCHYPHCGDKFQQLLLCLVEVRALSMQAK' A
#
# COMPACT_ATOMS: atom_id res chain seq x y z
N LEU A 1 -2.42 -0.31 -5.99
CA LEU A 1 -1.14 0.30 -5.53
C LEU A 1 -1.21 1.82 -5.36
N LYS A 2 -1.64 2.60 -6.37
CA LYS A 2 -1.76 4.09 -6.26
C LYS A 2 -2.52 4.57 -5.02
N PHE A 3 -3.62 3.91 -4.67
CA PHE A 3 -4.38 4.19 -3.43
C PHE A 3 -3.54 4.04 -2.15
N LEU A 4 -2.73 2.99 -2.06
CA LEU A 4 -1.87 2.77 -0.89
C LEU A 4 -0.77 3.83 -0.76
N ILE A 5 -0.29 4.38 -1.88
CA ILE A 5 0.67 5.50 -1.89
C ILE A 5 0.02 6.78 -1.40
N LEU A 6 -1.19 7.09 -1.91
CA LEU A 6 -1.93 8.31 -1.59
C LEU A 6 -2.28 8.42 -0.09
N PHE A 7 -2.65 7.31 0.54
CA PHE A 7 -3.04 7.26 1.96
C PHE A 7 -1.87 7.04 2.92
N SER A 8 -0.65 7.43 2.56
CA SER A 8 0.50 7.34 3.46
C SER A 8 0.23 8.04 4.81
N LEU A 9 0.38 7.31 5.92
CA LEU A 9 0.18 7.83 7.27
C LEU A 9 1.23 8.85 7.72
N ASP A 10 2.34 9.01 7.00
CA ASP A 10 3.45 9.92 7.33
C ASP A 10 3.15 11.42 7.12
N VAL A 11 1.91 11.77 6.76
CA VAL A 11 1.52 13.18 6.61
C VAL A 11 1.23 13.75 8.01
N LYS A 12 2.13 14.61 8.50
CA LYS A 12 2.15 15.20 9.85
C LYS A 12 0.88 15.98 10.29
N PHE A 13 -0.13 16.11 9.42
CA PHE A 13 -1.34 16.92 9.67
C PHE A 13 -2.63 16.25 9.14
N LEU A 14 -2.74 14.93 9.25
CA LEU A 14 -3.96 14.23 8.85
C LEU A 14 -5.05 14.36 9.92
N ASN A 15 -6.10 15.14 9.63
CA ASN A 15 -7.19 15.39 10.59
C ASN A 15 -7.94 14.12 11.00
N ASN A 16 -8.06 13.14 10.09
CA ASN A 16 -8.85 11.93 10.28
C ASN A 16 -7.98 10.66 10.14
N HIS A 17 -6.97 10.52 11.00
CA HIS A 17 -6.08 9.35 11.02
C HIS A 17 -6.82 8.01 11.03
N SER A 18 -7.97 7.91 11.73
CA SER A 18 -8.79 6.69 11.74
C SER A 18 -9.36 6.34 10.37
N LEU A 19 -9.87 7.31 9.62
CA LEU A 19 -10.42 7.06 8.27
C LEU A 19 -9.32 6.63 7.31
N VAL A 20 -8.13 7.23 7.42
CA VAL A 20 -6.97 6.85 6.59
C VAL A 20 -6.52 5.43 6.92
N LYS A 21 -6.45 5.08 8.21
CA LYS A 21 -6.12 3.73 8.66
C LYS A 21 -7.13 2.71 8.14
N ASP A 22 -8.42 2.95 8.30
CA ASP A 22 -9.48 2.04 7.81
C ASP A 22 -9.42 1.88 6.29
N ALA A 23 -9.17 2.98 5.55
CA ALA A 23 -9.01 2.93 4.10
C ALA A 23 -7.78 2.12 3.68
N GLN A 24 -6.67 2.27 4.42
CA GLN A 24 -5.42 1.53 4.19
C GLN A 24 -5.61 0.02 4.45
N GLU A 25 -6.29 -0.34 5.54
CA GLU A 25 -6.62 -1.73 5.90
C GLU A 25 -7.52 -2.38 4.84
N LYS A 26 -8.59 -1.70 4.42
CA LYS A 26 -9.48 -2.18 3.34
C LYS A 26 -8.74 -2.37 2.02
N ALA A 27 -7.88 -1.43 1.66
CA ALA A 27 -7.08 -1.51 0.43
C ALA A 27 -6.06 -2.66 0.49
N ASN A 28 -5.44 -2.91 1.65
CA ASN A 28 -4.53 -4.03 1.85
C ASN A 28 -5.27 -5.38 1.79
N ALA A 29 -6.43 -5.50 2.43
CA ALA A 29 -7.26 -6.71 2.37
C ALA A 29 -7.69 -7.03 0.93
N ALA A 30 -8.22 -6.03 0.20
CA ALA A 30 -8.61 -6.22 -1.19
C ALA A 30 -7.42 -6.59 -2.10
N LEU A 31 -6.23 -6.04 -1.83
CA LEU A 31 -5.02 -6.39 -2.57
C LEU A 31 -4.56 -7.83 -2.26
N LEU A 32 -4.63 -8.26 -1.00
CA LEU A 32 -4.31 -9.62 -0.60
C LEU A 32 -5.24 -10.62 -1.29
N ASP A 33 -6.56 -10.41 -1.20
CA ASP A 33 -7.57 -11.26 -1.84
C ASP A 33 -7.32 -11.34 -3.36
N TYR A 34 -7.08 -10.20 -4.00
CA TYR A 34 -6.75 -10.17 -5.42
C TYR A 34 -5.50 -11.01 -5.73
N THR A 35 -4.44 -10.91 -4.93
CA THR A 35 -3.24 -11.69 -5.17
C THR A 35 -3.45 -13.19 -4.98
N LEU A 36 -4.27 -13.60 -4.00
CA LEU A 36 -4.60 -15.01 -3.77
C LEU A 36 -5.45 -15.57 -4.90
N CYS A 37 -6.43 -14.82 -5.40
CA CYS A 37 -7.31 -15.26 -6.48
C CYS A 37 -6.62 -15.29 -7.85
N HIS A 38 -5.78 -14.30 -8.15
CA HIS A 38 -5.23 -14.11 -9.50
C HIS A 38 -3.78 -14.59 -9.66
N TYR A 39 -3.06 -14.82 -8.56
CA TYR A 39 -1.68 -15.34 -8.58
C TYR A 39 -1.51 -16.53 -7.62
N PRO A 40 -2.33 -17.59 -7.73
CA PRO A 40 -2.32 -18.71 -6.77
C PRO A 40 -0.98 -19.48 -6.73
N HIS A 41 -0.17 -19.37 -7.79
CA HIS A 41 1.16 -20.00 -7.88
C HIS A 41 2.29 -19.14 -7.29
N CYS A 42 2.01 -17.91 -6.86
CA CYS A 42 2.98 -16.95 -6.35
C CYS A 42 2.51 -16.44 -5.00
N GLY A 43 2.69 -17.25 -3.95
CA GLY A 43 2.18 -16.97 -2.60
C GLY A 43 2.77 -15.71 -1.95
N ASP A 44 3.88 -15.21 -2.46
CA ASP A 44 4.55 -13.99 -2.00
C ASP A 44 4.21 -12.75 -2.84
N LYS A 45 3.32 -12.86 -3.84
CA LYS A 45 3.00 -11.74 -4.75
C LYS A 45 2.55 -10.49 -4.01
N PHE A 46 1.72 -10.66 -2.97
CA PHE A 46 1.30 -9.56 -2.11
C PHE A 46 2.50 -8.81 -1.51
N GLN A 47 3.43 -9.56 -0.93
CA GLN A 47 4.61 -9.02 -0.26
C GLN A 47 5.57 -8.34 -1.24
N GLN A 48 5.78 -8.92 -2.42
CA GLN A 48 6.56 -8.30 -3.51
C GLN A 48 5.97 -6.94 -3.92
N LEU A 49 4.64 -6.85 -4.03
CA LEU A 49 3.97 -5.59 -4.37
C LEU A 49 4.10 -4.55 -3.26
N LEU A 50 4.08 -4.96 -1.99
CA LEU A 50 4.34 -4.06 -0.86
C LEU A 50 5.80 -3.56 -0.85
N LEU A 51 6.77 -4.40 -1.17
CA LEU A 51 8.18 -3.98 -1.30
C LEU A 51 8.36 -2.95 -2.41
N CYS A 52 7.76 -3.19 -3.59
CA CYS A 52 7.77 -2.24 -4.69
C CYS A 52 7.16 -0.88 -4.29
N LEU A 53 6.11 -0.86 -3.45
CA LEU A 53 5.56 0.39 -2.92
C LEU A 53 6.54 1.17 -2.06
N VAL A 54 7.33 0.48 -1.22
CA VAL A 54 8.36 1.11 -0.38
C VAL A 54 9.45 1.72 -1.25
N GLU A 55 9.92 1.00 -2.28
CA GLU A 55 10.92 1.48 -3.22
C GLU A 55 10.45 2.73 -3.99
N VAL A 56 9.23 2.70 -4.53
CA VAL A 56 8.64 3.84 -5.25
C VAL A 56 8.55 5.08 -4.34
N ARG A 57 8.19 4.89 -3.06
CA ARG A 57 8.15 6.00 -2.09
C ARG A 57 9.55 6.53 -1.78
N ALA A 58 10.54 5.65 -1.61
CA ALA A 58 11.92 6.03 -1.36
C ALA A 58 12.48 6.87 -2.53
N LEU A 59 12.26 6.42 -3.77
CA LEU A 59 12.64 7.15 -4.98
C LEU A 59 11.96 8.53 -5.05
N SER A 60 10.67 8.60 -4.74
CA SER A 60 9.93 9.88 -4.71
C SER A 60 10.46 10.86 -3.65
N MET A 61 10.99 10.38 -2.53
CA MET A 61 11.60 11.24 -1.51
C MET A 61 13.00 11.73 -1.92
N GLN A 62 13.75 10.92 -2.67
CA GLN A 62 15.08 11.26 -3.18
C GLN A 62 15.05 12.17 -4.40
N ALA A 63 13.94 12.21 -5.14
CA ALA A 63 13.74 13.11 -6.28
C ALA A 63 13.46 14.58 -5.88
N LYS A 64 13.76 14.97 -4.63
CA LYS A 64 13.71 16.34 -4.11
C LYS A 64 15.08 17.00 -4.18
#